data_AF-A0A2R7SF55-F1
#
_entry.id   AF-A0A2R7SF55-F1
#
_cell.length_a   1.000
_cell.length_b   1.000
_cell.length_c   1.000
_cell.angle_alpha   90.00
_cell.angle_beta   90.00
_cell.angle_gamma   90.00
#
_symmetry.space_group_name_H-M   'P 1'
#
loop_
_entity.id
_entity.type
_entity.pdbx_description
1 polymer ?
#
loop_
_entity_poly.entity_id
_entity_poly.type
_entity_poly.pdbx_seq_one_letter_code
_entity_poly.pdbx_strand_id
1 'polypeptide(L)' 'QCGSGVTACHNLLAMAHAGLGEPLGGMLYPGSWSDWSGDPARPIATG' A
#
# COMPACT_ATOMS: atom_id res chain seq x y z
N GLN A 1 -2.64 -4.28 -4.23
CA GLN A 1 -3.74 -3.52 -3.60
C GLN A 1 -4.07 -4.16 -2.26
N CYS A 2 -4.33 -3.35 -1.24
CA CYS A 2 -4.75 -3.81 0.08
C CYS A 2 -5.87 -2.89 0.58
N GLY A 3 -6.85 -3.45 1.30
CA GLY A 3 -7.88 -2.66 1.98
C GLY A 3 -7.32 -1.93 3.20
N SER A 4 -6.50 -2.64 4.00
CA SER A 4 -6.02 -2.22 5.32
C SER A 4 -4.49 -2.21 5.47
N GLY A 5 -3.74 -2.22 4.37
CA GLY A 5 -2.26 -2.25 4.42
C GLY A 5 -1.63 -3.64 4.60
N VAL A 6 -2.36 -4.64 5.13
CA VAL A 6 -1.80 -5.98 5.44
C VAL A 6 -1.20 -6.70 4.23
N THR A 7 -1.88 -6.69 3.08
CA THR A 7 -1.35 -7.30 1.85
C THR A 7 -0.15 -6.52 1.31
N ALA A 8 -0.11 -5.20 1.50
CA ALA A 8 1.04 -4.41 1.08
C ALA A 8 2.27 -4.66 1.97
N CYS A 9 2.11 -4.94 3.27
CA CYS A 9 3.22 -5.39 4.12
C CYS A 9 3.86 -6.70 3.60
N HIS A 10 3.05 -7.66 3.18
CA HIS A 10 3.55 -8.92 2.60
C HIS A 10 4.31 -8.67 1.30
N ASN A 11 3.84 -7.75 0.45
CA ASN A 11 4.52 -7.38 -0.78
C ASN A 11 5.87 -6.69 -0.50
N LEU A 12 5.93 -5.81 0.52
CA LEU A 12 7.19 -5.17 0.93
C LEU A 12 8.20 -6.19 1.45
N LEU A 13 7.75 -7.14 2.26
CA LEU A 13 8.59 -8.24 2.73
C LEU A 13 9.10 -9.09 1.57
N ALA A 14 8.24 -9.42 0.60
CA ALA A 14 8.64 -10.18 -0.59
C ALA A 14 9.65 -9.40 -1.46
N MET A 15 9.47 -8.09 -1.63
CA MET A 15 10.42 -7.25 -2.35
C MET A 15 11.77 -7.15 -1.63
N ALA A 16 11.77 -7.00 -0.31
CA ALA A 16 13.00 -7.03 0.48
C ALA A 16 13.72 -8.38 0.35
N HIS A 17 12.97 -9.49 0.44
CA HIS A 17 13.52 -10.83 0.27
C HIS A 17 14.08 -11.08 -1.14
N ALA A 18 13.45 -10.52 -2.17
CA ALA A 18 13.91 -10.60 -3.56
C ALA A 18 15.08 -9.65 -3.89
N GLY A 19 15.61 -8.91 -2.91
CA GLY A 19 16.68 -7.93 -3.11
C GLY A 19 16.23 -6.63 -3.81
N LEU A 20 14.91 -6.42 -3.95
CA LEU A 20 14.29 -5.23 -4.55
C LEU A 20 13.99 -4.14 -3.51
N GLY A 21 14.48 -4.31 -2.28
CA GLY A 21 14.20 -3.43 -1.15
C GLY A 21 15.10 -2.18 -1.07
N GLU A 22 16.18 -2.08 -1.84
CA GLU A 22 17.17 -1.00 -1.70
C GLU A 22 17.50 -0.32 -3.04
N PRO A 23 17.75 1.00 -3.06
CA PRO A 23 17.68 1.95 -1.94
C PRO A 23 16.27 2.53 -1.72
N LEU A 24 15.29 2.11 -2.53
CA LEU A 24 13.94 2.67 -2.61
C LEU A 24 12.88 1.64 -2.22
N GLY A 25 13.10 0.91 -1.13
CA GLY A 25 12.12 -0.04 -0.59
C GLY A 25 10.74 0.61 -0.58
N GLY A 26 9.78 -0.03 -1.27
CA GLY A 26 8.51 0.60 -1.61
C GLY A 26 7.86 1.30 -0.42
N MET A 27 7.26 2.47 -0.64
CA MET A 27 6.56 3.19 0.42
C MET A 27 5.24 2.50 0.76
N LEU A 28 5.02 2.21 2.05
CA LEU A 28 3.74 1.76 2.55
C LEU A 28 2.88 2.96 2.95
N TYR A 29 1.64 3.00 2.49
CA TYR A 29 0.59 3.83 3.10
C TYR A 29 -0.22 2.96 4.07
N PRO A 30 0.03 3.06 5.41
CA PRO A 30 -0.53 2.11 6.38
C PRO A 30 -2.06 2.14 6.45
N GLY A 31 -2.64 3.34 6.39
CA GLY A 31 -4.10 3.53 6.41
C GLY A 31 -4.80 2.96 5.18
N SER A 32 -4.09 2.89 4.06
CA SER A 32 -4.53 2.20 2.85
C SER A 32 -5.91 2.65 2.35
N TRP A 33 -6.67 1.77 1.71
CA TRP A 33 -8.01 2.12 1.21
C TRP A 33 -9.00 2.48 2.33
N SER A 34 -8.91 1.84 3.49
CA SER A 34 -9.76 2.14 4.64
C SER A 34 -9.62 3.58 5.10
N ASP A 35 -8.39 4.12 5.16
CA ASP A 35 -8.15 5.52 5.49
C ASP A 35 -8.51 6.46 4.32
N TRP A 36 -8.27 6.02 3.06
CA TRP A 36 -8.60 6.81 1.88
C TRP A 36 -10.11 7.00 1.67
N SER A 37 -10.89 5.94 1.82
CA SER A 37 -12.35 5.95 1.64
C SER A 37 -13.12 6.58 2.81
N GLY A 38 -12.47 6.80 3.95
CA GLY A 38 -13.07 7.50 5.09
C GLY A 38 -13.30 8.99 4.85
N ASP A 39 -12.66 9.57 3.84
CA ASP A 39 -12.83 10.97 3.43
C ASP A 39 -13.59 11.04 2.08
N PRO A 40 -14.87 11.45 2.09
CA PRO A 40 -15.69 11.49 0.88
C PRO A 40 -15.26 12.58 -0.12
N ALA A 41 -14.39 13.52 0.28
CA ALA A 41 -13.89 14.56 -0.62
C ALA A 41 -12.73 14.05 -1.50
N ARG A 42 -12.15 12.88 -1.21
CA ARG A 42 -11.03 12.34 -1.98
C ARG A 42 -11.51 11.72 -3.29
N PRO A 43 -10.79 11.94 -4.41
CA PRO A 43 -11.16 11.36 -5.69
C PRO A 43 -11.01 9.84 -5.66
N ILE A 44 -11.96 9.15 -6.30
CA ILE A 44 -11.99 7.70 -6.46
C ILE A 44 -12.12 7.39 -7.94
N ALA A 45 -11.24 6.55 -8.47
CA ALA A 45 -11.39 6.00 -9.81
C ALA A 45 -12.25 4.73 -9.75
N THR A 46 -13.26 4.64 -10.61
CA THR A 46 -14.10 3.46 -10.81
C THR A 46 -13.95 2.95 -12.24
N GLY A 47 -14.15 1.65 -12.47
CA GLY A 47 -14.11 1.01 -13.78
C GLY A 47 -15.39 0.28 -14.09
#